data_AF-A0A7V9GKB3-F1
#
_entry.id   AF-A0A7V9GKB3-F1
#
_cell.length_a   1.000
_cell.length_b   1.000
_cell.length_c   1.000
_cell.angle_alpha   90.00
_cell.angle_beta   90.00
_cell.angle_gamma   90.00
#
_symmetry.space_group_name_H-M   'P 1'
#
loop_
_entity.id
_entity.type
_entity.pdbx_description
1 polymer ?
#
loop_
_entity_poly.entity_id
_entity_poly.type
_entity_poly.pdbx_seq_one_letter_code
_entity_poly.pdbx_strand_id
1 'polypeptide(L)'
;MKKLILIATVLFAVNHETLSQSKPYNAVFDITTGDTVVHQRVIRWVNNILKEHPDAKLEVVFYGKSLPMVEAGKSTVAKDVINLAGNNKVIFAVCEQAMKVHNVDKKT
;
A
#
# COMPACT_ATOMS: atom_id res chain seq x y z
N MET A 1 6.77 -54.51 -14.07
CA MET A 1 6.32 -53.44 -14.98
C MET A 1 5.10 -52.68 -14.46
N LYS A 2 3.98 -53.34 -14.10
CA LYS A 2 2.78 -52.67 -13.53
C LYS A 2 3.06 -51.78 -12.31
N LYS A 3 3.95 -52.21 -11.39
CA LYS A 3 4.33 -51.42 -10.20
C LYS A 3 5.15 -50.16 -10.54
N LEU A 4 6.01 -50.24 -11.56
CA LEU A 4 6.80 -49.09 -12.04
C LEU A 4 5.91 -48.07 -12.74
N ILE A 5 4.92 -48.53 -13.51
CA ILE A 5 3.91 -47.67 -14.13
C ILE A 5 3.08 -46.97 -13.06
N LEU A 6 2.65 -47.68 -12.01
CA LEU A 6 1.87 -47.11 -10.91
C LEU A 6 2.64 -46.00 -10.16
N ILE A 7 3.94 -46.20 -9.91
CA ILE A 7 4.79 -45.21 -9.23
C ILE A 7 4.98 -43.97 -10.10
N ALA A 8 5.19 -44.15 -11.41
CA ALA A 8 5.30 -43.02 -12.34
C ALA A 8 4.01 -42.19 -12.39
N THR A 9 2.82 -42.83 -12.36
CA THR A 9 1.54 -42.12 -12.36
C THR A 9 1.31 -41.33 -11.07
N VAL A 10 1.71 -41.85 -9.92
CA VAL A 10 1.63 -41.12 -8.64
C VAL A 10 2.56 -39.91 -8.63
N LEU A 11 3.78 -40.04 -9.17
CA LEU A 11 4.74 -38.93 -9.24
C LEU A 11 4.27 -37.79 -10.17
N PHE A 12 3.58 -38.11 -11.28
CA PHE A 12 3.00 -37.08 -12.14
C PHE A 12 1.78 -36.38 -11.53
N ALA A 13 1.00 -37.05 -10.68
CA ALA A 13 -0.17 -36.48 -10.02
C ALA A 13 0.16 -35.43 -8.94
N VAL A 14 1.36 -35.47 -8.34
CA VAL A 14 1.78 -34.50 -7.30
C VAL A 14 2.27 -33.17 -7.89
N ASN A 15 2.43 -33.07 -9.22
CA ASN A 15 2.93 -31.86 -9.89
C ASN A 15 1.81 -30.90 -10.35
N HIS A 16 0.56 -31.13 -9.93
CA HIS A 16 -0.59 -30.35 -10.41
C HIS A 16 -0.87 -29.06 -9.63
N GLU A 17 0.02 -28.63 -8.75
CA GLU A 17 0.02 -27.25 -8.25
C GLU A 17 0.84 -26.37 -9.20
N THR A 18 0.27 -26.09 -10.37
CA THR A 18 0.66 -24.92 -11.14
C THR A 18 0.34 -23.70 -10.27
N LEU A 19 1.32 -23.30 -9.47
CA LEU A 19 1.34 -22.09 -8.68
C LEU A 19 1.23 -20.90 -9.64
N SER A 20 0.01 -20.56 -10.03
CA SER A 20 -0.33 -19.19 -10.39
C SER A 20 -0.20 -18.39 -9.09
N GLN A 21 1.04 -18.04 -8.73
CA GLN A 21 1.29 -17.16 -7.60
C GLN A 21 0.54 -15.86 -7.93
N SER A 22 -0.46 -15.55 -7.11
CA SER A 22 -1.18 -14.29 -7.23
C SER A 22 -0.16 -13.16 -7.26
N LYS A 23 -0.16 -12.37 -8.35
CA LYS A 23 0.79 -11.27 -8.50
C LYS A 23 0.68 -10.35 -7.27
N PRO A 24 1.80 -9.97 -6.64
CA PRO A 24 1.76 -9.07 -5.48
C PRO A 24 0.96 -7.80 -5.78
N TYR A 25 0.04 -7.44 -4.90
CA TYR A 25 -0.76 -6.23 -5.03
C TYR A 25 0.05 -5.04 -4.51
N ASN A 26 0.77 -4.37 -5.42
CA ASN A 26 1.54 -3.17 -5.10
C ASN A 26 0.93 -1.96 -5.80
N ALA A 27 0.64 -0.89 -5.05
CA ALA A 27 0.04 0.32 -5.62
C ALA A 27 0.63 1.60 -5.00
N VAL A 28 0.69 2.65 -5.81
CA VAL A 28 1.14 3.99 -5.43
C VAL A 28 -0.02 4.97 -5.65
N PHE A 29 -0.34 5.76 -4.64
CA PHE A 29 -1.32 6.84 -4.69
C PHE A 29 -0.59 8.18 -4.80
N ASP A 30 -0.86 8.96 -5.85
CA ASP A 30 -0.33 10.30 -6.01
C ASP A 30 -1.34 11.34 -5.50
N ILE A 31 -0.98 12.04 -4.42
CA ILE A 31 -1.88 13.03 -3.80
C ILE A 31 -1.30 14.42 -4.00
N THR A 32 -2.03 15.25 -4.75
CA THR A 32 -1.61 16.61 -5.11
C THR A 32 -2.51 17.72 -4.56
N THR A 33 -3.71 17.34 -4.12
CA THR A 33 -4.76 18.27 -3.68
C THR A 33 -4.79 18.43 -2.17
N GLY A 34 -5.17 19.62 -1.71
CA GLY A 34 -5.49 19.91 -0.30
C GLY A 34 -6.94 19.62 0.08
N ASP A 35 -7.72 19.04 -0.83
CA ASP A 35 -9.12 18.69 -0.57
C ASP A 35 -9.22 17.56 0.46
N THR A 36 -9.77 17.90 1.62
CA THR A 36 -9.95 16.97 2.75
C THR A 36 -10.87 15.79 2.43
N VAL A 37 -11.81 15.92 1.49
CA VAL A 37 -12.67 14.81 1.03
C VAL A 37 -11.84 13.79 0.25
N VAL A 38 -10.86 14.26 -0.52
CA VAL A 38 -9.92 13.38 -1.20
C VAL A 38 -9.01 12.69 -0.18
N HIS A 39 -8.54 13.40 0.85
CA HIS A 39 -7.72 12.81 1.92
C HIS A 39 -8.45 11.66 2.63
N GLN A 40 -9.71 11.87 3.03
CA GLN A 40 -10.56 10.82 3.62
C GLN A 40 -10.76 9.64 2.67
N ARG A 41 -10.95 9.91 1.37
CA ARG A 41 -11.15 8.87 0.36
C ARG A 41 -9.90 8.00 0.18
N VAL A 42 -8.70 8.60 0.22
CA VAL A 42 -7.43 7.87 0.12
C VAL A 42 -7.28 6.90 1.29
N ILE A 43 -7.50 7.36 2.52
CA ILE A 43 -7.46 6.49 3.71
C ILE A 43 -8.46 5.34 3.60
N ARG A 44 -9.69 5.62 3.14
CA ARG A 44 -10.70 4.58 2.92
C ARG A 44 -10.22 3.53 1.91
N TRP A 45 -9.62 3.94 0.79
CA TRP A 45 -9.11 3.00 -0.21
C TRP A 45 -7.94 2.19 0.32
N VAL A 46 -6.99 2.81 1.03
CA VAL A 46 -5.88 2.10 1.68
C VAL A 46 -6.42 1.01 2.62
N ASN A 47 -7.38 1.34 3.48
CA ASN A 47 -7.99 0.37 4.40
C ASN A 47 -8.73 -0.75 3.67
N ASN A 48 -9.51 -0.43 2.64
CA ASN A 48 -10.24 -1.43 1.86
C ASN A 48 -9.29 -2.39 1.13
N ILE A 49 -8.23 -1.88 0.51
CA ILE A 49 -7.24 -2.70 -0.16
C ILE A 49 -6.52 -3.60 0.84
N LEU A 50 -6.10 -3.09 2.00
CA LEU A 50 -5.46 -3.93 3.02
C LEU A 50 -6.41 -4.97 3.60
N LYS A 51 -7.72 -4.72 3.59
CA LYS A 51 -8.73 -5.69 4.01
C LYS A 51 -8.91 -6.81 2.98
N GLU A 52 -8.96 -6.47 1.69
CA GLU A 52 -9.15 -7.43 0.59
C GLU A 52 -7.86 -8.17 0.22
N HIS A 53 -6.73 -7.48 0.32
CA HIS A 53 -5.38 -7.93 0.02
C HIS A 53 -4.46 -7.68 1.23
N PRO A 54 -4.50 -8.55 2.25
CA PRO A 54 -3.74 -8.34 3.48
C PRO A 54 -2.23 -8.25 3.26
N ASP A 55 -1.69 -8.80 2.19
CA ASP A 55 -0.28 -8.80 1.80
C ASP A 55 0.11 -7.64 0.87
N ALA A 56 -0.83 -6.76 0.51
CA ALA A 56 -0.57 -5.61 -0.35
C ALA A 56 0.50 -4.68 0.22
N LYS A 57 1.26 -4.04 -0.68
CA LYS A 57 2.20 -2.96 -0.33
C LYS A 57 1.74 -1.67 -0.97
N LEU A 58 1.49 -0.66 -0.16
CA LEU A 58 0.91 0.60 -0.58
C LEU A 58 1.87 1.74 -0.27
N GLU A 59 1.98 2.67 -1.21
CA GLU A 59 2.70 3.92 -1.02
C GLU A 59 1.76 5.08 -1.32
N VAL A 60 1.76 6.10 -0.48
CA VAL A 60 1.01 7.33 -0.68
C VAL A 60 2.02 8.47 -0.77
N VAL A 61 2.11 9.08 -1.95
CA VAL A 61 3.09 10.12 -2.28
C VAL A 61 2.43 11.50 -2.22
N PHE A 62 3.03 12.42 -1.47
CA PHE A 62 2.51 13.77 -1.26
C PHE A 62 3.38 14.83 -1.93
N TYR A 63 2.77 15.66 -2.76
CA TYR A 63 3.38 16.85 -3.34
C TYR A 63 2.32 17.90 -3.66
N GLY A 64 2.74 19.11 -4.03
CA GLY A 64 1.80 20.20 -4.26
C GLY A 64 1.00 20.54 -2.98
N LYS A 65 -0.32 20.66 -3.08
CA LYS A 65 -1.17 21.16 -2.00
C LYS A 65 -1.60 20.09 -0.98
N SER A 66 -1.10 18.86 -1.07
CA SER A 66 -1.53 17.74 -0.23
C SER A 66 -0.82 17.62 1.12
N LEU A 67 0.27 18.36 1.33
CA LEU A 67 1.08 18.33 2.55
C LEU A 67 0.27 18.46 3.86
N PRO A 68 -0.80 19.28 3.95
CA PRO A 68 -1.63 19.33 5.17
C PRO A 68 -2.20 17.99 5.62
N MET A 69 -2.33 16.99 4.73
CA MET A 69 -2.79 15.64 5.09
C MET A 69 -1.81 14.89 6.02
N VAL A 70 -0.53 15.22 5.96
CA VAL A 70 0.54 14.55 6.72
C VAL A 70 1.25 15.49 7.69
N GLU A 71 0.83 16.75 7.77
CA GLU A 71 1.38 17.73 8.70
C GLU A 71 0.64 17.69 10.05
N ALA A 72 1.40 17.68 11.15
CA ALA A 72 0.84 17.69 12.50
C ALA A 72 -0.11 18.89 12.71
N GLY A 73 -1.29 18.61 13.27
CA GLY A 73 -2.29 19.63 13.60
C GLY A 73 -3.08 20.19 12.41
N LYS A 74 -2.77 19.82 11.16
CA LYS A 74 -3.52 20.28 9.96
C LYS A 74 -4.37 19.21 9.28
N SER A 75 -4.06 17.94 9.52
CA SER A 75 -4.74 16.82 8.86
C SER A 75 -6.07 16.47 9.53
N THR A 76 -7.14 16.35 8.73
CA THR A 76 -8.44 15.82 9.18
C THR A 76 -8.43 14.30 9.36
N VAL A 77 -7.38 13.63 8.90
CA VAL A 77 -7.19 12.17 8.96
C VAL A 77 -5.90 11.79 9.70
N ALA A 78 -5.39 12.69 10.56
CA ALA A 78 -4.12 12.52 11.27
C ALA A 78 -4.02 11.19 12.01
N LYS A 79 -5.10 10.80 12.71
CA LYS A 79 -5.16 9.54 13.47
C LYS A 79 -4.97 8.32 12.56
N ASP A 80 -5.61 8.32 11.39
CA ASP A 80 -5.51 7.21 10.45
C ASP A 80 -4.12 7.16 9.80
N VAL A 81 -3.55 8.32 9.44
CA VAL A 81 -2.18 8.41 8.93
C VAL A 81 -1.18 7.85 9.95
N ILE A 82 -1.27 8.24 11.22
CA ILE A 82 -0.39 7.74 12.29
C ILE A 82 -0.54 6.22 12.46
N ASN A 83 -1.78 5.73 12.50
CA ASN A 83 -2.05 4.29 12.63
C ASN A 83 -1.48 3.49 11.45
N LEU A 84 -1.69 3.97 10.22
CA LEU A 84 -1.21 3.31 9.01
C LEU A 84 0.30 3.44 8.85
N ALA A 85 0.93 4.53 9.30
CA ALA A 85 2.38 4.69 9.27
C ALA A 85 3.09 3.69 10.22
N GLY A 86 2.40 3.22 11.26
CA GLY A 86 2.87 2.12 12.10
C GLY A 86 2.78 0.74 11.43
N ASN A 87 2.12 0.62 10.27
CA ASN A 87 2.01 -0.62 9.51
C ASN A 87 3.12 -0.72 8.47
N ASN A 88 3.92 -1.79 8.51
CA ASN A 88 5.04 -2.02 7.58
C ASN A 88 4.63 -2.23 6.10
N LYS A 89 3.32 -2.22 5.81
CA LYS A 89 2.74 -2.36 4.47
C LYS A 89 2.38 -1.02 3.81
N VAL A 90 2.40 0.07 4.56
CA VAL A 90 2.03 1.40 4.06
C VAL A 90 3.19 2.37 4.25
N ILE A 91 3.57 3.05 3.18
CA ILE A 91 4.58 4.11 3.19
C ILE A 91 3.89 5.43 2.86
N PHE A 92 4.08 6.44 3.71
CA PHE A 92 3.71 7.81 3.42
C PHE A 92 4.97 8.58 3.02
N ALA A 93 5.11 8.90 1.74
CA ALA A 93 6.30 9.52 1.17
C ALA A 93 6.02 10.98 0.80
N VAL A 94 6.77 11.93 1.36
CA VAL A 94 6.58 13.36 1.11
C VAL A 94 7.69 13.89 0.20
N CYS A 95 7.31 14.60 -0.86
CA CYS A 95 8.25 15.23 -1.76
C CYS A 95 9.01 16.36 -1.06
N GLU A 96 10.32 16.19 -0.89
CA GLU A 96 11.18 17.17 -0.22
C GLU A 96 11.13 18.56 -0.90
N GLN A 97 11.03 18.61 -2.23
CA GLN A 97 10.91 19.90 -2.92
C GLN A 97 9.57 20.58 -2.63
N ALA A 98 8.48 19.82 -2.52
CA ALA A 98 7.19 20.39 -2.13
C ALA A 98 7.25 20.95 -0.70
N MET A 99 7.94 20.26 0.22
CA MET A 99 8.14 20.78 1.58
C MET A 99 8.87 22.13 1.57
N LYS A 100 9.93 22.26 0.77
CA LYS A 100 10.67 23.53 0.61
C LYS A 100 9.78 24.64 0.04
N VAL A 101 8.98 24.35 -0.99
CA VAL A 101 8.06 25.32 -1.60
C VAL A 101 6.98 25.78 -0.62
N HIS A 102 6.51 24.89 0.25
CA HIS A 102 5.46 25.17 1.21
C HIS A 102 5.96 25.56 2.61
N ASN A 103 7.27 25.73 2.80
CA ASN A 103 7.92 26.02 4.09
C ASN A 103 7.50 25.05 5.21
N VAL A 104 7.47 23.76 4.90
CA VAL A 104 7.16 22.69 5.87
C VAL A 104 8.47 22.02 6.30
N ASP A 105 8.69 21.92 7.61
CA ASP A 105 9.87 21.27 8.17
C ASP A 105 9.70 19.75 8.26
N LYS A 106 10.80 19.00 8.12
CA LYS A 106 10.83 17.52 8.24
C LYS A 106 10.56 17.00 9.67
N LYS A 107 10.57 17.88 10.67
CA LYS A 107 10.46 17.51 12.09
C LYS A 107 9.02 17.60 12.63
N THR A 108 8.10 18.08 11.82
CA THR A 108 6.66 18.26 12.11
C THR A 108 5.84 17.20 11.43
#